data_AF-A0A0B1S0Y4-F1
#
_entry.id   AF-A0A0B1S0Y4-F1
#
_cell.length_a   1.000
_cell.length_b   1.000
_cell.length_c   1.000
_cell.angle_alpha   90.00
_cell.angle_beta   90.00
_cell.angle_gamma   90.00
#
_symmetry.space_group_name_H-M   'P 1'
#
loop_
_entity.id
_entity.type
_entity.pdbx_description
1 polymer ?
#
loop_
_entity_poly.entity_id
_entity_poly.type
_entity_poly.pdbx_seq_one_letter_code
_entity_poly.pdbx_strand_id
1 'polypeptide(L)' 'IHMGMQFSEEEVDEMMLEVDCDGNGEIDYEEFVKMMSCT' A
#
# COMPACT_ATOMS: atom_id res chain seq x y z
N ILE A 1 6.76 -3.36 23.12
CA ILE A 1 5.79 -4.25 22.44
C ILE A 1 6.02 -4.04 20.95
N HIS A 2 6.91 -4.84 20.38
CA HIS A 2 7.20 -4.81 18.95
C HIS A 2 6.00 -5.46 18.27
N MET A 3 5.00 -4.67 17.92
CA MET A 3 3.93 -5.14 17.03
C MET A 3 4.45 -5.01 15.60
N GLY A 4 5.59 -5.68 15.37
CA GLY A 4 6.04 -6.06 14.05
C GLY A 4 5.06 -7.10 13.56
N MET A 5 3.98 -6.63 12.94
CA MET A 5 3.52 -7.32 11.76
C MET A 5 4.71 -7.22 10.80
N GLN A 6 5.59 -8.21 10.85
CA GLN A 6 6.48 -8.50 9.73
C GLN A 6 5.56 -9.00 8.62
N PHE A 7 4.77 -8.09 8.03
CA PHE A 7 4.53 -8.21 6.62
C PHE A 7 5.95 -8.21 6.05
N SER A 8 6.36 -9.32 5.44
CA SER A 8 7.63 -9.32 4.71
C SER A 8 7.62 -8.09 3.82
N GLU A 9 8.77 -7.44 3.60
CA GLU A 9 8.82 -6.33 2.65
C GLU A 9 8.10 -6.71 1.34
N GLU A 10 8.19 -7.99 0.94
CA GLU A 10 7.38 -8.63 -0.12
C GLU A 10 5.85 -8.49 0.02
N GLU A 11 5.23 -8.72 1.18
CA GLU A 11 3.77 -8.55 1.36
C GLU A 11 3.36 -7.08 1.30
N VAL A 12 4.21 -6.18 1.81
CA VAL A 12 3.98 -4.73 1.71
C VAL A 12 4.17 -4.28 0.27
N ASP A 13 5.16 -4.82 -0.44
CA ASP A 13 5.46 -4.54 -1.84
C ASP A 13 4.33 -5.07 -2.74
N GLU A 14 3.80 -6.27 -2.48
CA GLU A 14 2.64 -6.79 -3.20
C GLU A 14 1.39 -5.93 -2.96
N MET A 15 1.13 -5.52 -1.71
CA MET A 15 -0.01 -4.65 -1.40
C MET A 15 0.21 -3.22 -1.95
N MET A 16 1.45 -2.73 -2.00
CA MET A 16 1.81 -1.48 -2.64
C MET A 16 1.63 -1.58 -4.15
N LEU A 17 2.11 -2.63 -4.82
CA LEU A 17 1.96 -2.82 -6.27
C LEU A 17 0.50 -2.88 -6.73
N GLU A 18 -0.42 -3.29 -5.86
CA GLU A 18 -1.86 -3.26 -6.17
C GLU A 18 -2.51 -1.88 -5.97
N VAL A 19 -1.92 -1.01 -5.14
CA VAL A 19 -2.51 0.27 -4.70
C VAL A 19 -1.80 1.48 -5.33
N ASP A 20 -0.48 1.43 -5.41
CA ASP A 20 0.42 2.32 -6.13
C ASP A 20 0.28 2.06 -7.64
N CYS A 21 -0.53 2.90 -8.29
CA CYS A 21 -0.83 2.80 -9.71
C CYS A 21 0.22 3.50 -10.58
N ASP A 22 1.02 4.39 -10.01
CA ASP A 22 2.05 5.15 -10.74
C ASP A 22 3.45 4.54 -10.59
N GLY A 23 3.63 3.65 -9.61
CA GLY A 23 4.86 2.91 -9.35
C GLY A 23 5.95 3.78 -8.74
N ASN A 24 5.59 4.85 -8.03
CA ASN A 24 6.54 5.75 -7.38
C ASN A 24 7.02 5.24 -6.00
N GLY A 25 6.44 4.15 -5.50
CA GLY A 25 6.77 3.52 -4.21
C GLY A 25 6.17 4.24 -3.01
N GLU A 26 5.28 5.20 -3.23
CA GLU A 26 4.52 5.95 -2.25
C GLU A 26 3.02 5.88 -2.63
N ILE A 27 2.13 6.12 -1.67
CA ILE A 27 0.69 6.17 -1.96
C ILE A 27 0.26 7.62 -1.90
N ASP A 28 -0.11 8.18 -3.05
CA ASP A 28 -0.61 9.54 -3.13
C ASP A 28 -2.01 9.66 -2.56
N TYR A 29 -2.39 10.88 -2.17
CA TYR A 29 -3.72 11.15 -1.63
C TYR A 29 -4.85 10.72 -2.58
N GLU A 30 -4.65 10.86 -3.90
CA GLU A 30 -5.63 10.43 -4.91
C GLU A 30 -5.74 8.90 -5.01
N GLU A 31 -4.66 8.18 -4.76
CA GLU A 31 -4.61 6.71 -4.76
C GLU A 31 -5.25 6.15 -3.49
N PHE A 32 -4.96 6.75 -2.34
CA PHE A 32 -5.65 6.47 -1.07
C PHE A 32 -7.15 6.78 -1.16
N VAL A 33 -7.46 7.94 -1.75
CA VAL A 33 -8.69 8.31 -2.48
C VAL A 33 -9.51 7.13 -3.01
N LYS A 34 -8.98 6.62 -4.11
CA LYS A 34 -9.53 5.50 -4.88
C LYS A 34 -9.64 4.22 -4.08
N MET A 35 -8.63 3.90 -3.27
CA MET A 35 -8.61 2.67 -2.46
C MET A 35 -9.76 2.64 -1.45
N MET A 36 -9.99 3.75 -0.73
CA MET A 36 -11.11 3.90 0.21
C MET A 36 -12.47 4.02 -0.49
N SER A 37 -12.50 4.60 -1.69
CA SER A 37 -13.73 4.85 -2.43
C SER A 37 -14.24 3.65 -3.26
N CYS A 38 -13.46 2.58 -3.37
CA CYS A 38 -13.83 1.36 -4.12
C CYS A 38 -14.47 0.25 -3.26
N THR A 39 -14.95 0.56 -2.05
CA THR A 39 -15.84 -0.33 -1.27
C THR A 39 -17.28 -0.20 -1.75
#